data_AF-Q03UY7-F1
#
_entry.id   AF-Q03UY7-F1
#
_cell.length_a   1.000
_cell.length_b   1.000
_cell.length_c   1.000
_cell.angle_alpha   90.00
_cell.angle_beta   90.00
_cell.angle_gamma   90.00
#
_symmetry.space_group_name_H-M   'P 1'
#
loop_
_entity.id
_entity.type
_entity.pdbx_description
1 polymer ?
#
loop_
_entity_poly.entity_id
_entity_poly.type
_entity_poly.pdbx_seq_one_letter_code
_entity_poly.pdbx_strand_id
1 'polypeptide(L)'
;MLIIANSVNKIEDKNKERENVNMENINIHSKMFQYRAALFVIAISFIVANFTYPNNIYIQRSMPLLLAFMLISYAVERFREKKWLPFSAYALVSLLNIFQVSQELYRHLYIYK
;
A
#
# COMPACT_ATOMS: atom_id res chain seq x y z
N MET A 1 -23.79 -45.60 -10.65
CA MET A 1 -24.45 -44.40 -10.08
C MET A 1 -23.59 -43.67 -9.05
N LEU A 2 -22.95 -44.37 -8.09
CA LEU A 2 -22.06 -43.77 -7.07
C LEU A 2 -20.85 -42.96 -7.60
N ILE A 3 -20.25 -43.38 -8.72
CA ILE A 3 -19.07 -42.71 -9.29
C ILE A 3 -19.41 -41.31 -9.85
N ILE A 4 -20.63 -41.15 -10.38
CA ILE A 4 -21.10 -39.88 -10.95
C ILE A 4 -21.47 -38.90 -9.82
N ALA A 5 -22.05 -39.37 -8.72
CA ALA A 5 -22.34 -38.52 -7.57
C ALA A 5 -21.05 -37.97 -6.91
N ASN A 6 -20.01 -38.81 -6.79
CA ASN A 6 -18.72 -38.37 -6.25
C ASN A 6 -17.98 -37.38 -7.16
N SER A 7 -18.10 -37.50 -8.48
CA SER A 7 -17.48 -36.55 -9.40
C SER A 7 -18.19 -35.20 -9.39
N VAL A 8 -19.51 -35.19 -9.27
CA VAL A 8 -20.32 -33.95 -9.18
C VAL A 8 -20.00 -33.17 -7.89
N ASN A 9 -19.99 -33.83 -6.72
CA ASN A 9 -19.61 -33.17 -5.46
C ASN A 9 -18.20 -32.56 -5.51
N LYS A 10 -17.23 -33.27 -6.09
CA LYS A 10 -15.86 -32.79 -6.23
C LYS A 10 -15.73 -31.56 -7.15
N ILE A 11 -16.60 -31.44 -8.16
CA ILE A 11 -16.64 -30.26 -9.04
C ILE A 11 -17.28 -29.08 -8.31
N GLU A 12 -18.34 -29.34 -7.54
CA GLU A 12 -19.04 -28.32 -6.77
C GLU A 12 -18.15 -27.72 -5.66
N ASP A 13 -17.39 -28.56 -4.95
CA ASP A 13 -16.43 -28.12 -3.94
C ASP A 13 -15.33 -27.23 -4.55
N LYS A 14 -14.80 -27.63 -5.73
CA LYS A 14 -13.81 -26.81 -6.46
C LYS A 14 -14.37 -25.49 -6.95
N ASN A 15 -15.65 -25.41 -7.28
CA ASN A 15 -16.29 -24.15 -7.69
C ASN A 15 -16.49 -23.24 -6.48
N LYS A 16 -16.96 -23.75 -5.34
CA LYS A 16 -17.07 -22.98 -4.09
C LYS A 16 -15.71 -22.46 -3.61
N GLU A 17 -14.65 -23.26 -3.75
CA GLU A 17 -13.28 -22.83 -3.42
C GLU A 17 -12.83 -21.68 -4.34
N ARG A 18 -13.08 -21.76 -5.66
CA ARG A 18 -12.77 -20.68 -6.60
C ARG A 18 -13.57 -19.41 -6.33
N GLU A 19 -14.85 -19.52 -5.98
CA GLU A 19 -15.70 -18.37 -5.64
C GLU A 19 -15.21 -17.65 -4.38
N ASN A 20 -14.83 -18.40 -3.33
CA ASN A 20 -14.25 -17.83 -2.13
C ASN A 20 -12.93 -17.09 -2.41
N VAL A 21 -12.03 -17.68 -3.20
CA VAL A 21 -10.77 -17.03 -3.60
C VAL A 21 -11.02 -15.75 -4.40
N ASN A 22 -12.02 -15.74 -5.29
CA ASN A 22 -12.40 -14.55 -6.05
C ASN A 22 -12.97 -13.45 -5.14
N MET A 23 -13.89 -13.81 -4.23
CA MET A 23 -14.48 -12.86 -3.27
C MET A 23 -13.43 -12.25 -2.34
N GLU A 24 -12.49 -13.05 -1.86
CA GLU A 24 -11.36 -12.58 -1.06
C GLU A 24 -10.50 -11.59 -1.83
N ASN A 25 -10.19 -11.90 -3.10
CA ASN A 25 -9.36 -11.03 -3.93
C ASN A 25 -10.03 -9.69 -4.23
N ILE A 26 -11.35 -9.68 -4.50
CA ILE A 26 -12.14 -8.46 -4.70
C ILE A 26 -12.13 -7.60 -3.43
N ASN A 27 -12.31 -8.22 -2.25
CA ASN A 27 -12.32 -7.52 -0.98
C ASN A 27 -10.96 -6.86 -0.69
N ILE A 28 -9.85 -7.55 -0.99
CA ILE A 28 -8.50 -6.99 -0.82
C ILE A 28 -8.27 -5.80 -1.77
N HIS A 29 -8.68 -5.90 -3.04
CA HIS A 29 -8.53 -4.81 -4.00
C HIS A 29 -9.36 -3.58 -3.58
N SER A 30 -10.60 -3.79 -3.13
CA SER A 30 -11.46 -2.74 -2.58
C SER A 30 -10.84 -2.05 -1.36
N LYS A 31 -10.26 -2.81 -0.42
CA LYS A 31 -9.56 -2.26 0.76
C LYS A 31 -8.32 -1.45 0.37
N MET A 32 -7.53 -1.92 -0.59
CA MET A 32 -6.36 -1.18 -1.08
C MET A 32 -6.78 0.14 -1.75
N PHE A 33 -7.87 0.15 -2.50
CA PHE A 33 -8.43 1.37 -3.08
C PHE A 33 -8.89 2.37 -2.00
N GLN A 34 -9.64 1.91 -1.00
CA GLN A 34 -10.06 2.74 0.13
C GLN A 34 -8.87 3.32 0.91
N TYR A 35 -7.84 2.51 1.14
CA TYR A 35 -6.60 2.96 1.78
C TYR A 35 -5.91 4.07 0.98
N ARG A 36 -5.79 3.92 -0.33
CA ARG A 36 -5.21 4.95 -1.22
C ARG A 36 -6.04 6.23 -1.22
N ALA A 37 -7.37 6.11 -1.24
CA ALA A 37 -8.26 7.27 -1.14
C ALA A 37 -8.07 8.02 0.19
N ALA A 38 -7.97 7.30 1.31
CA ALA A 38 -7.69 7.89 2.61
C ALA A 38 -6.33 8.60 2.63
N LEU A 39 -5.26 7.98 2.09
CA LEU A 39 -3.96 8.63 1.95
C LEU A 39 -4.04 9.90 1.11
N PHE A 40 -4.85 9.91 0.05
CA PHE A 40 -5.02 11.08 -0.81
C PHE A 40 -5.68 12.25 -0.06
N VAL A 41 -6.68 11.97 0.76
CA VAL A 41 -7.31 12.98 1.64
C VAL A 41 -6.28 13.55 2.62
N ILE A 42 -5.45 12.69 3.23
CA ILE A 42 -4.39 13.14 4.14
C ILE A 42 -3.35 13.99 3.39
N ALA A 43 -3.00 13.63 2.15
CA ALA A 43 -2.07 14.40 1.32
C ALA A 43 -2.57 15.83 1.08
N ILE A 44 -3.86 15.98 0.72
CA ILE A 44 -4.48 17.29 0.52
C ILE A 44 -4.41 18.12 1.82
N SER A 45 -4.74 17.51 2.95
CA SER A 45 -4.65 18.19 4.26
C SER A 45 -3.23 18.68 4.56
N PHE A 46 -2.21 17.87 4.27
CA PHE A 46 -0.82 18.32 4.45
C PHE A 46 -0.41 19.39 3.44
N ILE A 47 -0.93 19.39 2.21
CA ILE A 47 -0.64 20.43 1.22
C ILE A 47 -1.18 21.77 1.75
N VAL A 48 -2.42 21.80 2.21
CA VAL A 48 -3.04 22.98 2.81
C VAL A 48 -2.25 23.43 4.05
N ALA A 49 -1.89 22.49 4.94
CA ALA A 49 -1.10 22.81 6.13
C ALA A 49 0.29 23.39 5.79
N ASN A 50 0.90 22.94 4.70
CA ASN A 50 2.19 23.46 4.22
C ASN A 50 2.08 24.89 3.68
N PHE A 51 0.94 25.27 3.08
CA PHE A 51 0.69 26.66 2.69
C PHE A 51 0.48 27.57 3.90
N THR A 52 -0.18 27.09 4.95
CA THR A 52 -0.42 27.86 6.18
C THR A 52 0.84 27.98 7.04
N TYR A 53 1.66 26.94 7.09
CA TYR A 53 2.86 26.85 7.93
C TYR A 53 4.10 26.43 7.11
N PRO A 54 4.57 27.28 6.18
CA PRO A 54 5.59 26.90 5.20
C PRO A 54 6.95 26.56 5.80
N ASN A 55 7.25 27.01 7.03
CA ASN A 55 8.53 26.73 7.70
C ASN A 55 8.44 25.62 8.75
N ASN A 56 7.32 24.91 8.84
CA ASN A 56 7.19 23.81 9.79
C ASN A 56 7.81 22.54 9.23
N ILE A 57 8.94 22.16 9.82
CA ILE A 57 9.76 21.04 9.39
C ILE A 57 9.03 19.69 9.45
N TYR A 58 8.06 19.54 10.36
CA TYR A 58 7.28 18.31 10.50
C TYR A 58 6.29 18.14 9.34
N ILE A 59 5.75 19.24 8.81
CA ILE A 59 4.81 19.24 7.69
C ILE A 59 5.54 18.99 6.37
N GLN A 60 6.71 19.60 6.18
CA GLN A 60 7.52 19.35 4.99
C GLN A 60 8.00 17.89 4.91
N ARG A 61 8.37 17.30 6.05
CA ARG A 61 8.91 15.93 6.14
C ARG A 61 7.83 14.84 6.14
N SER A 62 6.57 15.17 6.39
CA SER A 62 5.47 14.20 6.28
C SER A 62 5.12 13.87 4.83
N MET A 63 5.41 14.77 3.88
CA MET A 63 5.11 14.57 2.45
C MET A 63 5.86 13.39 1.80
N PRO A 64 7.21 13.29 1.90
CA PRO A 64 7.93 12.13 1.39
C PRO A 64 7.50 10.83 2.06
N LEU A 65 7.15 10.90 3.35
CA LEU A 65 6.68 9.76 4.12
C LEU A 65 5.33 9.25 3.59
N LEU A 66 4.42 10.18 3.28
CA LEU A 66 3.10 9.85 2.73
C LEU A 66 3.20 9.27 1.31
N LEU A 67 4.12 9.81 0.49
CA LEU A 67 4.44 9.23 -0.81
C LEU A 67 4.97 7.80 -0.67
N ALA A 68 5.84 7.52 0.31
CA ALA A 68 6.33 6.18 0.57
C ALA A 68 5.18 5.21 0.90
N PHE A 69 4.23 5.61 1.75
CA PHE A 69 3.07 4.77 2.07
C PHE A 69 2.16 4.50 0.86
N MET A 70 1.95 5.50 0.00
CA MET A 70 1.22 5.28 -1.26
C MET A 70 1.94 4.26 -2.13
N LEU A 71 3.25 4.40 -2.32
CA LEU A 71 4.04 3.50 -3.16
C LEU A 71 4.14 2.10 -2.58
N ILE A 72 4.18 1.92 -1.26
CA ILE A 72 4.09 0.60 -0.60
C ILE A 72 2.78 -0.09 -0.97
N SER A 73 1.65 0.63 -0.98
CA SER A 73 0.37 0.05 -1.40
C SER A 73 0.42 -0.47 -2.84
N TYR A 74 1.08 0.25 -3.75
CA TYR A 74 1.30 -0.23 -5.12
C TYR A 74 2.31 -1.39 -5.19
N ALA A 75 3.36 -1.37 -4.37
CA ALA A 75 4.33 -2.46 -4.29
C ALA A 75 3.66 -3.77 -3.85
N VAL A 76 2.83 -3.74 -2.80
CA VAL A 76 2.09 -4.92 -2.33
C VAL A 76 1.18 -5.49 -3.41
N GLU A 77 0.48 -4.63 -4.15
CA GLU A 77 -0.36 -5.07 -5.28
C GLU A 77 0.47 -5.73 -6.39
N ARG A 78 1.60 -5.12 -6.78
CA ARG A 78 2.50 -5.69 -7.81
C ARG A 78 3.19 -6.98 -7.37
N PHE A 79 3.50 -7.12 -6.08
CA PHE A 79 4.01 -8.36 -5.50
C PHE A 79 2.98 -9.50 -5.65
N ARG A 80 1.71 -9.23 -5.33
CA ARG A 80 0.60 -10.21 -5.51
C ARG A 80 0.40 -10.59 -6.98
N GLU A 81 0.56 -9.63 -7.88
CA GLU A 81 0.52 -9.86 -9.33
C GLU A 81 1.77 -10.56 -9.89
N LYS A 82 2.77 -10.90 -9.05
CA LYS A 82 4.08 -11.47 -9.45
C LYS A 82 4.85 -10.58 -10.44
N LYS A 83 4.57 -9.28 -10.45
CA LYS A 83 5.27 -8.29 -11.28
C LYS A 83 6.45 -7.73 -10.49
N TRP A 84 7.57 -8.46 -10.53
CA TRP A 84 8.77 -8.16 -9.73
C TRP A 84 9.43 -6.82 -10.05
N LEU A 85 9.47 -6.42 -11.32
CA LEU A 85 10.11 -5.18 -11.76
C LEU A 85 9.41 -3.91 -11.19
N PRO A 86 8.09 -3.73 -11.35
CA PRO A 86 7.43 -2.58 -10.73
C PRO A 86 7.36 -2.70 -9.21
N PHE A 87 7.27 -3.92 -8.65
CA PHE A 87 7.36 -4.12 -7.20
C PHE A 87 8.68 -3.57 -6.64
N SER A 88 9.81 -3.97 -7.22
CA SER A 88 11.13 -3.56 -6.72
C SER A 88 11.33 -2.06 -6.87
N ALA A 89 10.86 -1.45 -7.96
CA ALA A 89 10.89 0.00 -8.14
C ALA A 89 10.09 0.74 -7.04
N TYR A 90 8.84 0.35 -6.81
CA TYR A 90 8.01 0.99 -5.78
C TYR A 90 8.55 0.77 -4.37
N ALA A 91 9.03 -0.44 -4.06
CA ALA A 91 9.62 -0.77 -2.77
C ALA A 91 10.90 0.04 -2.52
N LEU A 92 11.78 0.13 -3.52
CA LEU A 92 13.03 0.88 -3.43
C LEU A 92 12.77 2.37 -3.19
N VAL A 93 11.90 2.98 -3.99
CA VAL A 93 11.56 4.41 -3.82
C VAL A 93 10.93 4.67 -2.45
N SER A 94 10.11 3.75 -1.96
CA SER A 94 9.52 3.86 -0.62
C SER A 94 10.58 3.80 0.48
N LEU A 95 11.51 2.84 0.39
CA LEU A 95 12.62 2.70 1.33
C LEU A 95 13.54 3.91 1.32
N LEU A 96 13.87 4.44 0.15
CA LEU A 96 14.71 5.64 0.01
C LEU A 96 14.04 6.86 0.67
N ASN A 97 12.74 7.06 0.45
CA ASN A 97 12.00 8.14 1.11
C ASN A 97 11.98 7.99 2.63
N ILE A 98 11.72 6.80 3.15
CA ILE A 98 11.72 6.54 4.60
C ILE A 98 13.11 6.80 5.18
N PHE A 99 14.16 6.30 4.51
CA PHE A 99 15.53 6.49 4.94
C PHE A 99 15.94 7.97 4.95
N GLN A 100 15.60 8.72 3.90
CA GLN A 100 15.86 10.15 3.83
C GLN A 100 15.19 10.91 4.97
N VAL A 101 13.90 10.67 5.22
CA VAL A 101 13.17 11.33 6.33
C VAL A 101 13.77 10.95 7.68
N SER A 102 14.18 9.69 7.85
CA SER A 102 14.80 9.20 9.09
C SER A 102 16.16 9.86 9.34
N GLN A 103 17.01 9.98 8.31
CA GLN A 103 18.29 10.69 8.36
C GLN A 103 18.11 12.15 8.75
N GLU A 104 17.13 12.83 8.15
CA GLU A 104 16.88 14.24 8.41
C GLU A 104 16.31 14.50 9.80
N LEU A 105 15.42 13.61 10.27
CA LEU A 105 14.88 13.65 11.62
C LEU A 105 15.98 13.40 12.66
N TYR A 106 16.83 12.40 12.42
CA TYR A 106 18.00 12.10 13.25
C TYR A 106 18.94 13.32 13.33
N ARG A 107 19.26 13.93 12.20
CA ARG A 107 20.11 15.14 12.15
C ARG A 107 19.47 16.29 12.94
N HIS A 108 18.16 16.48 12.82
CA HIS A 108 17.48 17.56 13.54
C HIS A 108 17.46 17.34 15.06
N LEU A 109 17.25 16.10 15.52
CA LEU A 109 17.17 15.77 16.94
C LEU A 109 18.53 15.74 17.64
N TYR A 110 19.59 15.30 16.94
CA TYR A 110 20.89 15.01 17.55
C TYR A 110 22.01 15.99 17.19
N ILE A 111 21.96 16.65 16.02
CA ILE A 111 23.06 17.50 15.54
C ILE A 111 22.75 18.99 15.69
N TYR A 112 21.49 19.41 15.53
CA TYR A 112 21.07 20.82 15.60
C TYR A 112 20.47 21.21 16.96
N LYS A 113 20.91 20.57 18.04
CA LYS A 113 20.48 20.90 19.40
C LYS A 113 21.05 22.24 19.87
#